data_AF-A0A7Y8KES6-F1
#
_entry.id   AF-A0A7Y8KES6-F1
#
_cell.length_a   1.000
_cell.length_b   1.000
_cell.length_c   1.000
_cell.angle_alpha   90.00
_cell.angle_beta   90.00
_cell.angle_gamma   90.00
#
_symmetry.space_group_name_H-M   'P 1'
#
loop_
_entity.id
_entity.type
_entity.pdbx_description
1 polymer ?
#
loop_
_entity_poly.entity_id
_entity_poly.type
_entity_poly.pdbx_seq_one_letter_code
_entity_poly.pdbx_strand_id
1 'polypeptide(L)'
;IDAGLARVPRFDPGSGMTRLDTQRISRASATQRAGRAGRLEPGVCYRLWSEDQHEGLAAYGSAEILAADLAGLALQLARWGVTPTQLVWLDVPPTAAYAQAQDLLVRLGALNDDTLTAHGQKMAELPAHPRIAHLLLRGQDLGLAATACDVAALLGERD
;
A
#
# COMPACT_ATOMS: atom_id res chain seq x y z
N ILE A 1 15.57 13.75 19.84
CA ILE A 1 14.46 14.70 19.64
C ILE A 1 13.44 14.01 18.73
N ASP A 2 12.15 14.08 19.05
CA ASP A 2 11.06 13.51 18.25
C ASP A 2 10.05 14.61 17.91
N ALA A 3 9.80 14.80 16.62
CA ALA A 3 8.81 15.77 16.12
C ALA A 3 7.36 15.28 16.27
N GLY A 4 7.15 13.98 16.52
CA GLY A 4 5.82 13.41 16.72
C GLY A 4 5.00 13.29 15.43
N LEU A 5 5.64 13.40 14.26
CA LEU A 5 5.02 13.31 12.94
C LEU A 5 5.60 12.14 12.12
N ALA A 6 4.79 11.64 11.20
CA ALA A 6 5.18 10.69 10.17
C ALA A 6 4.50 11.04 8.85
N ARG A 7 5.21 10.77 7.75
CA ARG A 7 4.67 10.76 6.39
C ARG A 7 4.19 9.34 6.10
N VAL A 8 2.91 9.17 5.81
CA VAL A 8 2.32 7.85 5.53
C VAL A 8 1.67 7.84 4.15
N PRO A 9 1.80 6.75 3.38
CA PRO A 9 1.05 6.58 2.15
C PRO A 9 -0.44 6.44 2.47
N ARG A 10 -1.28 7.16 1.72
CA ARG A 10 -2.74 7.05 1.76
C ARG A 10 -3.26 7.03 0.33
N PHE A 11 -3.96 5.96 -0.02
CA PHE A 11 -4.66 5.82 -1.28
C PHE A 11 -5.84 6.79 -1.32
N ASP A 12 -5.93 7.51 -2.43
CA ASP A 12 -7.02 8.43 -2.72
C ASP A 12 -7.91 7.83 -3.82
N PRO A 13 -9.13 7.37 -3.47
CA PRO A 13 -10.06 6.78 -4.42
C PRO A 13 -10.42 7.69 -5.60
N GLY A 14 -10.44 9.01 -5.39
CA GLY A 14 -10.85 9.96 -6.43
C GLY A 14 -9.83 10.08 -7.56
N SER A 15 -8.54 10.10 -7.22
CA SER A 15 -7.45 10.12 -8.20
C SER A 15 -6.97 8.72 -8.60
N GLY A 16 -7.29 7.69 -7.81
CA GLY A 16 -6.77 6.34 -7.98
C GLY A 16 -5.24 6.29 -7.83
N MET A 17 -4.68 7.16 -6.98
CA MET A 17 -3.26 7.28 -6.70
C MET A 17 -3.00 7.29 -5.20
N THR A 18 -1.79 6.88 -4.80
CA THR A 18 -1.33 7.01 -3.41
C THR A 18 -0.65 8.36 -3.23
N ARG A 19 -1.07 9.11 -2.21
CA ARG A 19 -0.41 10.35 -1.79
C ARG A 19 0.29 10.17 -0.44
N LEU A 20 1.22 11.05 -0.13
CA LEU A 20 1.84 11.09 1.20
C LEU A 20 1.12 12.10 2.08
N ASP A 21 0.61 11.61 3.20
CA ASP A 21 -0.08 12.41 4.20
C ASP A 21 0.80 12.59 5.44
N THR A 22 0.85 13.81 5.99
CA THR A 22 1.61 14.07 7.22
C THR A 22 0.65 13.97 8.39
N GLN A 23 0.88 13.02 9.28
CA GLN A 23 0.03 12.81 10.44
C GLN A 23 0.82 12.66 11.74
N ARG A 24 0.12 12.78 12.87
CA ARG A 24 0.67 12.45 14.19
C ARG A 24 0.99 10.96 14.29
N ILE A 25 2.07 10.63 14.98
CA ILE A 25 2.43 9.24 15.26
C ILE A 25 1.56 8.66 16.38
N SER A 26 1.52 7.33 16.48
CA SER A 26 0.88 6.65 17.61
C SER A 26 1.76 6.68 18.86
N ARG A 27 1.15 6.44 20.03
CA ARG A 27 1.87 6.26 21.30
C ARG A 27 2.88 5.13 21.20
N ALA A 28 2.51 3.99 20.60
CA ALA A 28 3.43 2.88 20.36
C ALA A 28 4.67 3.30 19.54
N SER A 29 4.48 4.09 18.48
CA SER A 29 5.60 4.61 17.69
C SER A 29 6.46 5.61 18.48
N ALA A 30 5.85 6.51 19.24
CA ALA A 30 6.55 7.45 20.09
C ALA A 30 7.40 6.73 21.17
N THR A 31 6.88 5.67 21.76
CA THR A 31 7.61 4.81 22.71
C THR A 31 8.78 4.11 22.03
N GLN A 32 8.56 3.53 20.84
CA GLN A 32 9.63 2.90 20.06
C GLN A 32 10.74 3.90 19.68
N ARG A 33 10.37 5.12 19.27
CA ARG A 33 11.33 6.20 18.95
C ARG A 33 12.11 6.64 20.18
N ALA A 34 11.46 6.83 21.32
CA ALA A 34 12.12 7.17 22.58
C ALA A 34 13.13 6.10 22.99
N GLY A 35 12.79 4.81 22.85
CA GLY A 35 13.68 3.69 23.15
C GLY A 35 14.97 3.67 22.32
N ARG A 36 15.02 4.34 21.16
CA ARG A 36 16.25 4.45 20.35
C ARG A 36 17.34 5.27 21.03
N ALA A 37 16.97 6.20 21.91
CA ALA A 37 17.95 7.01 22.65
C ALA A 37 18.70 6.20 23.72
N GLY A 38 18.11 5.10 24.22
CA GLY A 38 18.66 4.31 25.32
C GLY A 38 19.39 3.02 24.90
N ARG A 39 19.89 2.94 23.65
CA ARG A 39 20.45 1.68 23.11
C ARG A 39 21.84 1.32 23.66
N LEU A 40 22.67 2.32 23.94
CA LEU A 40 24.07 2.12 24.39
C LEU A 40 24.22 2.42 25.88
N GLU A 41 23.51 3.42 26.36
CA GLU A 41 23.55 3.93 27.73
C GLU A 41 22.23 4.64 28.04
N PRO A 42 21.97 5.05 29.29
CA PRO A 42 20.80 5.86 29.62
C PRO A 42 20.71 7.10 28.74
N GLY A 43 19.63 7.23 27.97
CA GLY A 43 19.43 8.31 27.01
C GLY A 43 18.15 9.11 27.26
N VAL A 44 18.06 10.29 26.64
CA VAL A 44 16.93 11.22 26.79
C VAL A 44 16.27 11.46 25.43
N CYS A 45 14.92 11.40 25.40
CA CYS A 45 14.14 11.74 24.22
C CYS A 45 13.28 12.99 24.49
N TYR A 46 13.64 14.11 23.87
CA TYR A 46 12.82 15.33 23.86
C TYR A 46 11.69 15.21 22.84
N ARG A 47 10.44 15.33 23.30
CA ARG A 47 9.22 15.29 22.47
C ARG A 47 8.77 16.72 22.18
N LEU A 48 8.52 17.05 20.91
CA LEU A 48 8.10 18.39 20.49
C LEU A 48 6.57 18.58 20.55
N TRP A 49 5.92 18.03 21.59
CA TRP A 49 4.49 18.12 21.85
C TRP A 49 4.23 17.99 23.36
N SER A 50 3.07 18.45 23.84
CA SER A 50 2.74 18.43 25.28
C SER A 50 2.34 17.04 25.79
N GLU A 51 2.32 16.86 27.11
CA GLU A 51 1.82 15.63 27.73
C GLU A 51 0.35 15.36 27.40
N ASP A 52 -0.52 16.37 27.47
CA ASP A 52 -1.92 16.26 27.05
C ASP A 52 -2.06 15.80 25.59
N GLN A 53 -1.22 16.35 24.69
CA GLN A 53 -1.19 15.92 23.29
C GLN A 53 -0.72 14.46 23.16
N HIS A 54 0.17 14.00 24.04
CA HIS A 54 0.63 12.61 24.07
C HIS A 54 -0.47 11.64 24.48
N GLU A 55 -1.27 12.01 25.49
CA GLU A 55 -2.40 11.21 25.96
C GLU A 55 -3.48 11.06 24.90
N GLY A 56 -3.70 12.12 24.11
CA GLY A 56 -4.64 12.12 22.98
C GLY A 56 -4.17 11.35 21.73
N LEU A 57 -2.93 10.86 21.67
CA LEU A 57 -2.46 10.06 20.53
C LEU A 57 -3.13 8.68 20.51
N ALA A 58 -3.41 8.19 19.29
CA ALA A 58 -3.85 6.82 19.08
C ALA A 58 -2.84 5.83 19.70
N ALA A 59 -3.34 4.77 20.34
CA ALA A 59 -2.49 3.77 20.98
C ALA A 59 -1.53 3.11 19.97
N TYR A 60 -2.06 2.72 18.81
CA TYR A 60 -1.34 2.04 17.73
C TYR A 60 -1.53 2.80 16.41
N GLY A 61 -0.65 2.54 15.44
CA GLY A 61 -0.82 3.08 14.09
C GLY A 61 -1.98 2.40 13.38
N SER A 62 -2.61 3.10 12.43
CA SER A 62 -3.57 2.49 11.52
C SER A 62 -2.90 1.41 10.69
N ALA A 63 -3.58 0.28 10.47
CA ALA A 63 -3.10 -0.76 9.58
C ALA A 63 -3.05 -0.25 8.13
N GLU A 64 -2.00 -0.63 7.39
CA GLU A 64 -1.78 -0.21 6.00
C GLU A 64 -2.92 -0.65 5.08
N ILE A 65 -3.47 -1.85 5.28
CA ILE A 65 -4.56 -2.40 4.48
C ILE A 65 -5.83 -1.52 4.48
N LEU A 66 -6.00 -0.66 5.49
CA LEU A 66 -7.13 0.25 5.60
C LEU A 66 -6.99 1.51 4.72
N ALA A 67 -5.77 1.80 4.26
CA ALA A 67 -5.43 3.03 3.55
C ALA A 67 -4.59 2.81 2.29
N ALA A 68 -4.20 1.58 1.95
CA ALA A 68 -3.39 1.27 0.78
C ALA A 68 -4.22 1.03 -0.49
N ASP A 69 -3.55 1.07 -1.65
CA ASP A 69 -4.10 0.55 -2.90
C ASP A 69 -4.22 -0.98 -2.81
N LEU A 70 -5.43 -1.50 -2.98
CA LEU A 70 -5.72 -2.92 -2.85
C LEU A 70 -5.66 -3.69 -4.18
N ALA A 71 -5.29 -3.06 -5.30
CA ALA A 71 -5.22 -3.71 -6.61
C ALA A 71 -4.29 -4.93 -6.61
N GLY A 72 -3.11 -4.79 -5.99
CA GLY A 72 -2.16 -5.90 -5.84
C GLY A 72 -2.74 -7.04 -5.00
N LEU A 73 -3.40 -6.70 -3.88
CA LEU A 73 -4.06 -7.69 -3.01
C LEU A 73 -5.17 -8.43 -3.76
N ALA A 74 -6.07 -7.71 -4.43
CA ALA A 74 -7.18 -8.27 -5.18
C ALA A 74 -6.71 -9.23 -6.28
N LEU A 75 -5.63 -8.88 -6.99
CA LEU A 75 -5.05 -9.75 -8.02
C LEU A 75 -4.52 -11.07 -7.43
N GLN A 76 -3.84 -11.01 -6.29
CA GLN A 76 -3.32 -12.20 -5.62
C GLN A 76 -4.42 -13.07 -5.01
N LEU A 77 -5.47 -12.47 -4.45
CA LEU A 77 -6.64 -13.19 -3.95
C LEU A 77 -7.39 -13.90 -5.09
N ALA A 78 -7.60 -13.21 -6.21
CA ALA A 78 -8.20 -13.81 -7.40
C ALA A 78 -7.35 -14.97 -7.96
N ARG A 79 -6.02 -14.82 -7.98
CA ARG A 79 -5.09 -15.92 -8.35
C ARG A 79 -5.15 -17.10 -7.39
N TRP A 80 -5.34 -16.85 -6.10
CA TRP A 80 -5.52 -17.92 -5.12
C TRP A 80 -6.92 -18.55 -5.22
N GLY A 81 -7.89 -17.85 -5.82
CA GLY A 81 -9.27 -18.32 -5.92
C GLY A 81 -10.04 -18.16 -4.60
N VAL A 82 -9.69 -17.14 -3.81
CA VAL A 82 -10.36 -16.83 -2.54
C VAL A 82 -10.80 -15.37 -2.49
N THR A 83 -11.85 -15.09 -1.73
CA THR A 83 -12.31 -13.74 -1.42
C THR A 83 -11.83 -13.32 -0.03
N PRO A 84 -11.80 -12.01 0.28
CA PRO A 84 -11.37 -11.54 1.59
C PRO A 84 -12.13 -12.16 2.76
N THR A 85 -13.42 -12.49 2.59
CA THR A 85 -14.26 -13.07 3.65
C THR A 85 -13.92 -14.52 3.98
N GLN A 86 -13.16 -15.20 3.13
CA GLN A 86 -12.71 -16.58 3.34
C GLN A 86 -11.39 -16.67 4.12
N LEU A 87 -10.76 -15.53 4.42
CA LEU A 87 -9.48 -15.46 5.14
C LEU A 87 -9.65 -14.80 6.51
N VAL A 88 -8.71 -15.09 7.41
CA VAL A 88 -8.65 -14.47 8.74
C VAL A 88 -7.64 -13.33 8.71
N TRP A 89 -8.11 -12.11 8.93
CA TRP A 89 -7.30 -10.89 8.92
C TRP A 89 -7.15 -10.32 10.32
N LEU A 90 -6.02 -9.67 10.60
CA LEU A 90 -5.90 -8.77 11.76
C LEU A 90 -6.82 -7.56 11.58
N ASP A 91 -6.73 -6.94 10.40
CA ASP A 91 -7.59 -5.85 9.94
C ASP A 91 -8.14 -6.23 8.57
N VAL A 92 -9.47 -6.24 8.44
CA VAL A 92 -10.15 -6.66 7.21
C VAL A 92 -9.99 -5.57 6.13
N PRO A 93 -9.69 -5.93 4.87
CA PRO A 93 -9.65 -4.95 3.78
C PRO A 93 -11.01 -4.24 3.63
N PRO A 94 -11.05 -2.90 3.53
CA PRO A 94 -12.30 -2.16 3.40
C PRO A 94 -13.06 -2.56 2.12
N THR A 95 -14.34 -2.91 2.25
CA THR A 95 -15.16 -3.41 1.12
C THR A 95 -15.16 -2.46 -0.08
N ALA A 96 -15.30 -1.15 0.16
CA ALA A 96 -15.32 -0.16 -0.92
C ALA A 96 -13.96 -0.05 -1.65
N ALA A 97 -12.85 -0.08 -0.90
CA ALA A 97 -11.52 -0.04 -1.48
C ALA A 97 -11.20 -1.33 -2.25
N TYR A 98 -11.66 -2.48 -1.75
CA TYR A 98 -11.51 -3.76 -2.42
C TYR A 98 -12.31 -3.82 -3.72
N ALA A 99 -13.57 -3.38 -3.72
CA ALA A 99 -14.39 -3.30 -4.93
C ALA A 99 -13.74 -2.39 -5.99
N GLN A 100 -13.22 -1.23 -5.59
CA GLN A 100 -12.51 -0.33 -6.51
C GLN A 100 -11.26 -0.97 -7.11
N ALA A 101 -10.53 -1.78 -6.34
CA ALA A 101 -9.40 -2.56 -6.82
C ALA A 101 -9.85 -3.62 -7.85
N GLN A 102 -10.96 -4.32 -7.62
CA GLN A 102 -11.55 -5.25 -8.59
C GLN A 102 -11.95 -4.52 -9.88
N ASP A 103 -12.62 -3.37 -9.79
CA ASP A 103 -13.00 -2.55 -10.95
C ASP A 103 -11.77 -2.15 -11.78
N LEU A 104 -10.67 -1.78 -11.13
CA LEU A 104 -9.41 -1.49 -11.83
C LEU A 104 -8.91 -2.73 -12.57
N LEU A 105 -8.90 -3.90 -11.94
CA LEU A 105 -8.43 -5.13 -12.56
C LEU A 105 -9.30 -5.56 -13.74
N VAL A 106 -10.62 -5.37 -13.66
CA VAL A 106 -11.53 -5.56 -14.79
C VAL A 106 -11.19 -4.60 -15.93
N ARG A 107 -10.98 -3.31 -15.65
CA ARG A 107 -10.56 -2.32 -16.67
C ARG A 107 -9.21 -2.65 -17.32
N LEU A 108 -8.29 -3.27 -16.57
CA LEU A 108 -7.00 -3.73 -17.09
C LEU A 108 -7.09 -5.08 -17.82
N GLY A 109 -8.27 -5.69 -17.89
CA GLY A 109 -8.50 -7.02 -18.49
C GLY A 109 -7.90 -8.16 -17.67
N ALA A 110 -7.54 -7.92 -16.41
CA ALA A 110 -6.98 -8.94 -15.51
C ALA A 110 -8.06 -9.83 -14.90
N LEU A 111 -9.27 -9.28 -14.73
CA LEU A 111 -10.44 -10.01 -14.26
C LEU A 111 -11.58 -9.93 -15.29
N ASN A 112 -12.39 -10.99 -15.31
CA ASN A 112 -13.74 -10.97 -15.85
C ASN A 112 -14.68 -11.27 -14.68
N ASP A 113 -15.39 -10.25 -14.21
CA ASP A 113 -16.05 -10.22 -12.90
C ASP A 113 -15.05 -10.60 -11.78
N ASP A 114 -15.25 -11.74 -11.12
CA ASP A 114 -14.36 -12.26 -10.06
C ASP A 114 -13.33 -13.28 -10.57
N THR A 115 -13.36 -13.61 -11.87
CA THR A 115 -12.52 -14.68 -12.43
C THR A 115 -11.25 -14.13 -13.06
N LEU A 116 -10.11 -14.70 -12.70
CA LEU A 116 -8.82 -14.34 -13.28
C LEU A 116 -8.74 -14.73 -14.77
N THR A 117 -8.34 -13.78 -15.62
CA THR A 117 -8.15 -14.04 -17.06
C THR A 117 -6.75 -14.57 -17.35
N ALA A 118 -6.50 -15.05 -18.58
CA ALA A 118 -5.15 -15.41 -19.02
C ALA A 118 -4.17 -14.21 -18.96
N HIS A 119 -4.65 -12.99 -19.20
CA HIS A 119 -3.87 -11.77 -19.03
C HIS A 119 -3.59 -11.48 -17.55
N GLY A 120 -4.60 -11.62 -16.69
CA GLY A 120 -4.47 -11.49 -15.23
C GLY A 120 -3.49 -12.50 -14.63
N GLN A 121 -3.47 -13.74 -15.14
CA GLN A 121 -2.51 -14.76 -14.74
C GLN A 121 -1.07 -14.32 -15.02
N LYS A 122 -0.79 -13.85 -16.25
CA LYS A 122 0.53 -13.30 -16.61
C LYS A 122 0.87 -12.08 -15.76
N MET A 123 -0.10 -11.19 -15.50
CA MET A 123 0.11 -10.02 -14.65
C MET A 123 0.53 -10.41 -13.23
N ALA A 124 -0.10 -11.45 -12.67
CA ALA A 124 0.14 -11.89 -11.30
C ALA A 124 1.50 -12.61 -11.11
N GLU A 125 2.16 -12.99 -12.20
CA GLU A 125 3.52 -13.58 -12.20
C GLU A 125 4.62 -12.50 -12.11
N LEU A 126 4.31 -11.25 -12.46
CA LEU A 126 5.26 -10.15 -12.39
C LEU A 126 5.30 -9.54 -10.97
N PRO A 127 6.49 -9.29 -10.39
CA PRO A 127 6.63 -8.67 -9.07
C PRO A 127 6.45 -7.14 -9.16
N ALA A 128 5.31 -6.70 -9.69
CA ALA A 128 5.02 -5.29 -9.95
C ALA A 128 3.55 -4.96 -9.63
N HIS A 129 3.26 -3.66 -9.49
CA HIS A 129 1.89 -3.19 -9.37
C HIS A 129 1.06 -3.60 -10.61
N PRO A 130 -0.23 -3.96 -10.49
CA PRO A 130 -1.03 -4.42 -11.63
C PRO A 130 -1.02 -3.49 -12.85
N ARG A 131 -0.98 -2.16 -12.65
CA ARG A 131 -0.84 -1.20 -13.76
C ARG A 131 0.47 -1.35 -14.52
N ILE A 132 1.58 -1.58 -13.80
CA ILE A 132 2.90 -1.76 -14.38
C ILE A 132 3.01 -3.13 -15.06
N ALA A 133 2.48 -4.18 -14.43
CA ALA A 133 2.40 -5.50 -15.04
C ALA A 133 1.61 -5.47 -16.36
N HIS A 134 0.46 -4.78 -16.38
CA HIS A 134 -0.32 -4.56 -17.59
C HIS A 134 0.47 -3.79 -18.66
N LEU A 135 1.14 -2.69 -18.30
CA LEU A 135 1.98 -1.90 -19.21
C LEU A 135 3.07 -2.77 -19.87
N LEU A 136 3.81 -3.55 -19.08
CA LEU A 136 4.90 -4.38 -19.57
C LEU A 136 4.41 -5.45 -20.56
N LEU A 137 3.33 -6.15 -20.21
CA LEU A 137 2.75 -7.20 -21.05
C LEU A 137 2.19 -6.63 -22.37
N ARG A 138 1.46 -5.51 -22.30
CA ARG A 138 0.94 -4.85 -23.51
C ARG A 138 2.06 -4.26 -24.36
N GLY A 139 3.10 -3.71 -23.73
CA GLY A 139 4.30 -3.25 -24.41
C GLY A 139 4.97 -4.40 -25.19
N GLN A 140 5.09 -5.58 -24.58
CA GLN A 140 5.59 -6.77 -25.28
C GLN A 140 4.71 -7.16 -26.47
N ASP A 141 3.38 -7.25 -26.29
CA ASP A 141 2.44 -7.61 -27.36
C ASP A 141 2.50 -6.64 -28.56
N LEU A 142 2.81 -5.36 -28.30
CA LEU A 142 2.91 -4.31 -29.32
C LEU A 142 4.31 -4.18 -29.93
N GLY A 143 5.29 -4.99 -29.50
CA GLY A 143 6.68 -4.88 -29.95
C GLY A 143 7.44 -3.67 -29.36
N LEU A 144 6.90 -3.05 -28.30
CA LEU A 144 7.44 -1.88 -27.60
C LEU A 144 8.02 -2.24 -26.22
N ALA A 145 8.54 -3.45 -26.07
CA ALA A 145 9.00 -3.96 -24.77
C ALA A 145 10.06 -3.07 -24.11
N ALA A 146 11.04 -2.58 -24.88
CA ALA A 146 12.09 -1.70 -24.35
C ALA A 146 11.51 -0.41 -23.77
N THR A 147 10.66 0.29 -24.53
CA THR A 147 9.99 1.52 -24.06
C THR A 147 9.10 1.26 -22.86
N ALA A 148 8.37 0.15 -22.83
CA ALA A 148 7.53 -0.20 -21.70
C ALA A 148 8.37 -0.46 -20.43
N CYS A 149 9.53 -1.10 -20.55
CA CYS A 149 10.48 -1.27 -19.45
C CYS A 149 11.04 0.07 -18.97
N ASP A 150 11.44 0.96 -19.88
CA ASP A 150 11.95 2.28 -19.51
C ASP A 150 10.90 3.10 -18.75
N VAL A 151 9.67 3.13 -19.25
CA VAL A 151 8.55 3.82 -18.58
C VAL A 151 8.20 3.16 -17.25
N ALA A 152 8.19 1.83 -17.18
CA ALA A 152 7.93 1.11 -15.94
C ALA A 152 9.00 1.37 -14.88
N ALA A 153 10.27 1.46 -15.28
CA ALA A 153 11.37 1.80 -14.37
C ALA A 153 11.19 3.21 -13.82
N LEU A 154 10.94 4.20 -14.69
CA LEU A 154 10.70 5.59 -14.28
C LEU A 154 9.49 5.74 -13.35
N LEU A 155 8.41 4.98 -13.57
CA LEU A 155 7.22 5.00 -12.70
C LEU A 155 7.39 4.19 -11.42
N GLY A 156 8.30 3.21 -11.42
CA GLY A 156 8.58 2.32 -10.28
C GLY A 156 9.58 2.91 -9.29
N GLU A 157 10.44 3.82 -9.75
CA GLU A 157 11.32 4.59 -8.88
C GLU A 157 10.50 5.45 -7.92
N ARG A 158 10.77 5.27 -6.63
CA ARG A 158 10.27 6.12 -5.54
C ARG A 158 11.44 6.98 -5.09
N ASP A 159 11.41 8.26 -5.39
CA ASP A 159 12.25 9.27 -4.70
C ASP A 159 11.81 9.39 -3.23
#